data_AF-A0A6N7AJJ1-F1
#
_entry.id   AF-A0A6N7AJJ1-F1
#
_cell.length_a   1.000
_cell.length_b   1.000
_cell.length_c   1.000
_cell.angle_alpha   90.00
_cell.angle_beta   90.00
_cell.angle_gamma   90.00
#
_symmetry.space_group_name_H-M   'P 1'
#
loop_
_entity.id
_entity.type
_entity.pdbx_description
1 polymer ?
#
loop_
_entity_poly.entity_id
_entity_poly.type
_entity_poly.pdbx_seq_one_letter_code
_entity_poly.pdbx_strand_id
1 'polypeptide(L)'
;MPRLPVIPLGIDTESFIHPPDVRAIWRERLGAAAADVVFLFMGRLSFHAKANPFPLYVALEETARRSPGRRLHLVQAGWFANTFIEKAFRASASNLCPSINVVFLDGRQPEVRREIWAAADVFVSLVDNIQESFGLTPVEAMAAGLPVVVSDWNGYRDIVRDGLDGFRIPTLMAPEGADLAERYAAGLDNYDVYCGLASQFVAVDINYCVTAFLHLINDPALRARLGEEGRRRAVAEYDWQAIIPRYQDLWAILAEERARAAESAPPVPAAPRVPARPDPYMIYHDYPTEKVGLGHRIVPTRSLSMESVRRLLSSDMVAYARRFLPSESDLETVVEHVLQDENEAVSVGDVVRMVPVERRGSLLRTLVWMHKYNLVVILPPSDEMEDS
;
A
#
# COMPACT_ATOMS: atom_id res chain seq x y z
N MET A 1 18.98 14.69 0.76
CA MET A 1 17.81 13.82 1.06
C MET A 1 16.60 14.38 0.34
N PRO A 2 15.62 13.56 -0.11
CA PRO A 2 14.41 14.06 -0.75
C PRO A 2 13.59 14.93 0.22
N ARG A 3 12.93 15.98 -0.30
CA ARG A 3 11.95 16.75 0.48
C ARG A 3 10.68 15.93 0.69
N LEU A 4 10.11 15.96 1.90
CA LEU A 4 8.89 15.24 2.28
C LEU A 4 7.81 16.20 2.84
N PRO A 5 7.35 17.21 2.07
CA PRO A 5 6.29 18.11 2.54
C PRO A 5 4.94 17.39 2.57
N VAL A 6 4.07 17.79 3.50
CA VAL A 6 2.68 17.33 3.54
C VAL A 6 1.83 18.22 2.63
N ILE A 7 1.27 17.63 1.58
CA ILE A 7 0.21 18.24 0.75
C ILE A 7 -0.99 17.29 0.83
N PRO A 8 -2.12 17.71 1.43
CA PRO A 8 -3.27 16.82 1.57
C PRO A 8 -3.96 16.57 0.23
N LEU A 9 -4.83 15.56 0.19
CA LEU A 9 -5.67 15.32 -0.98
C LEU A 9 -6.69 16.45 -1.13
N GLY A 10 -7.03 16.77 -2.39
CA GLY A 10 -8.01 17.77 -2.74
C GLY A 10 -9.38 17.19 -3.09
N ILE A 11 -10.41 18.00 -2.95
CA ILE A 11 -11.77 17.77 -3.48
C ILE A 11 -12.27 19.00 -4.24
N ASP A 12 -13.34 18.84 -5.01
CA ASP A 12 -14.11 19.95 -5.59
C ASP A 12 -15.19 20.34 -4.59
N THR A 13 -14.95 21.38 -3.78
CA THR A 13 -15.86 21.75 -2.69
C THR A 13 -17.19 22.32 -3.18
N GLU A 14 -17.21 22.96 -4.36
CA GLU A 14 -18.43 23.51 -4.95
C GLU A 14 -19.44 22.43 -5.31
N SER A 15 -18.97 21.22 -5.62
CA SER A 15 -19.83 20.07 -5.95
C SER A 15 -20.74 19.59 -4.80
N PHE A 16 -20.49 20.05 -3.57
CA PHE A 16 -21.26 19.74 -2.37
C PHE A 16 -22.22 20.86 -1.93
N ILE A 17 -22.31 21.94 -2.72
CA ILE A 17 -23.30 22.99 -2.52
C ILE A 17 -24.57 22.61 -3.28
N HIS A 18 -25.67 22.44 -2.54
CA HIS A 18 -26.93 21.98 -3.11
C HIS A 18 -28.04 23.04 -3.01
N PRO A 19 -28.88 23.16 -4.03
CA PRO A 19 -30.12 23.92 -3.96
C PRO A 19 -31.04 23.44 -2.81
N PRO A 20 -31.79 24.33 -2.13
CA PRO A 20 -32.61 23.97 -0.97
C PRO A 20 -33.71 22.93 -1.23
N ASP A 21 -34.22 22.85 -2.46
CA ASP A 21 -35.24 21.88 -2.89
C ASP A 21 -34.72 20.43 -2.88
N VAL A 22 -33.43 20.22 -3.18
CA VAL A 22 -32.78 18.89 -3.13
C VAL A 22 -32.94 18.27 -1.74
N ARG A 23 -32.73 19.06 -0.68
CA ARG A 23 -32.92 18.60 0.70
C ARG A 23 -34.37 18.14 0.95
N ALA A 24 -35.35 18.92 0.52
CA ALA A 24 -36.76 18.59 0.71
C ALA A 24 -37.14 17.28 0.00
N ILE A 25 -36.71 17.13 -1.26
CA ILE A 25 -36.95 15.92 -2.08
C ILE A 25 -36.36 14.68 -1.41
N TRP A 26 -35.10 14.74 -0.99
CA TRP A 26 -34.47 13.59 -0.35
C TRP A 26 -35.07 13.25 1.01
N ARG A 27 -35.40 14.26 1.83
CA ARG A 27 -36.05 14.02 3.12
C ARG A 27 -37.43 13.38 2.97
N GLU A 28 -38.20 13.77 1.96
CA GLU A 28 -39.46 13.10 1.60
C GLU A 28 -39.23 11.62 1.24
N ARG A 29 -38.26 11.33 0.36
CA ARG A 29 -37.90 9.96 -0.03
C ARG A 29 -37.44 9.10 1.15
N LEU A 30 -36.75 9.71 2.12
CA LEU A 30 -36.27 9.04 3.34
C LEU A 30 -37.35 8.90 4.42
N GLY A 31 -38.52 9.54 4.24
CA GLY A 31 -39.57 9.63 5.25
C GLY A 31 -39.16 10.44 6.49
N ALA A 32 -38.24 11.39 6.34
CA ALA A 32 -37.75 12.25 7.41
C ALA A 32 -38.48 13.60 7.41
N ALA A 33 -39.23 13.88 8.48
CA ALA A 33 -39.91 15.17 8.65
C ALA A 33 -38.89 16.29 8.90
N ALA A 34 -39.29 17.56 8.75
CA ALA A 34 -38.38 18.70 8.92
C ALA A 34 -37.73 18.79 10.32
N ALA A 35 -38.40 18.30 11.36
CA ALA A 35 -37.91 18.29 12.74
C ALA A 35 -36.99 17.10 13.09
N ASP A 36 -36.96 16.07 12.23
CA ASP A 36 -36.20 14.86 12.46
C ASP A 36 -34.70 15.13 12.26
N VAL A 37 -33.82 14.30 12.83
CA VAL A 37 -32.37 14.42 12.63
C VAL A 37 -31.86 13.25 11.81
N VAL A 38 -31.18 13.57 10.70
CA VAL A 38 -30.63 12.57 9.76
C VAL A 38 -29.12 12.48 9.91
N PHE A 39 -28.64 11.33 10.37
CA PHE A 39 -27.22 10.97 10.36
C PHE A 39 -26.87 10.34 9.01
N LEU A 40 -25.72 10.73 8.45
CA LEU A 40 -25.22 10.18 7.19
C LEU A 40 -23.86 9.52 7.40
N PHE A 41 -23.75 8.27 6.98
CA PHE A 41 -22.48 7.62 6.68
C PHE A 41 -22.36 7.49 5.15
N MET A 42 -21.24 7.94 4.59
CA MET A 42 -20.90 7.76 3.18
C MET A 42 -19.62 6.94 3.06
N GLY A 43 -19.68 5.86 2.27
CA GLY A 43 -18.51 5.02 2.01
C GLY A 43 -18.86 3.55 1.76
N ARG A 44 -17.84 2.74 1.49
CA ARG A 44 -18.04 1.28 1.33
C ARG A 44 -18.51 0.68 2.67
N LEU A 45 -19.55 -0.14 2.63
CA LEU A 45 -20.12 -0.78 3.82
C LEU A 45 -19.41 -2.12 4.05
N SER A 46 -18.29 -2.08 4.77
CA SER A 46 -17.52 -3.25 5.17
C SER A 46 -17.09 -3.13 6.63
N PHE A 47 -17.47 -4.11 7.44
CA PHE A 47 -17.14 -4.16 8.87
C PHE A 47 -15.71 -4.65 9.16
N HIS A 48 -15.00 -5.21 8.16
CA HIS A 48 -13.64 -5.74 8.30
C HIS A 48 -12.58 -4.90 7.57
N ALA A 49 -12.98 -4.00 6.67
CA ALA A 49 -12.06 -3.18 5.89
C ALA A 49 -12.34 -1.67 5.98
N LYS A 50 -13.44 -1.26 6.64
CA LYS A 50 -13.80 0.17 6.76
C LYS A 50 -14.21 0.55 8.16
N ALA A 51 -15.44 0.25 8.54
CA ALA A 51 -15.97 0.61 9.84
C ALA A 51 -16.92 -0.48 10.28
N ASN A 52 -16.65 -1.05 11.45
CA ASN A 52 -17.64 -1.87 12.12
C ASN A 52 -18.86 -0.99 12.51
N PRO A 53 -20.09 -1.33 12.08
CA PRO A 53 -21.24 -0.49 12.38
C PRO A 53 -21.72 -0.60 13.85
N PHE A 54 -21.22 -1.58 14.61
CA PHE A 54 -21.65 -1.82 15.99
C PHE A 54 -21.63 -0.57 16.89
N PRO A 55 -20.51 0.16 17.05
CA PRO A 55 -20.48 1.36 17.90
C PRO A 55 -21.46 2.44 17.44
N LEU A 56 -21.64 2.60 16.13
CA LEU A 56 -22.58 3.57 15.57
C LEU A 56 -24.03 3.23 15.93
N TYR A 57 -24.43 1.97 15.70
CA TYR A 57 -25.81 1.54 15.96
C TYR A 57 -26.14 1.64 17.45
N VAL A 58 -25.27 1.13 18.33
CA VAL A 58 -25.49 1.19 19.78
C VAL A 58 -25.55 2.64 20.27
N ALA A 59 -24.66 3.52 19.77
CA ALA A 59 -24.68 4.93 20.15
C ALA A 59 -25.97 5.64 19.70
N LEU A 60 -26.46 5.36 18.48
CA LEU A 60 -27.71 5.95 17.99
C LEU A 60 -28.92 5.46 18.79
N GLU A 61 -29.00 4.16 19.08
CA GLU A 61 -30.09 3.60 19.90
C GLU A 61 -30.14 4.24 21.28
N GLU A 62 -29.00 4.33 21.96
CA GLU A 62 -28.93 4.94 23.29
C GLU A 62 -29.25 6.45 23.23
N THR A 63 -28.88 7.13 22.14
CA THR A 63 -29.24 8.54 21.91
C THR A 63 -30.76 8.70 21.74
N ALA A 64 -31.41 7.83 20.95
CA ALA A 64 -32.86 7.85 20.78
C ALA A 64 -33.59 7.59 22.10
N ARG A 65 -33.13 6.59 22.87
CA ARG A 65 -33.69 6.26 24.19
C ARG A 65 -33.62 7.43 25.18
N ARG A 66 -32.54 8.23 25.12
CA ARG A 66 -32.35 9.43 25.95
C ARG A 66 -33.06 10.68 25.42
N SER A 67 -33.66 10.62 24.24
CA SER A 67 -34.33 11.75 23.59
C SER A 67 -35.76 11.39 23.15
N PRO A 68 -36.63 10.98 24.09
CA PRO A 68 -37.99 10.57 23.77
C PRO A 68 -38.73 11.70 23.05
N GLY A 69 -39.37 11.38 21.94
CA GLY A 69 -40.12 12.34 21.10
C GLY A 69 -39.32 12.93 19.93
N ARG A 70 -38.00 12.71 19.85
CA ARG A 70 -37.24 12.99 18.62
C ARG A 70 -37.12 11.76 17.75
N ARG A 71 -37.31 11.93 16.45
CA ARG A 71 -37.07 10.89 15.46
C ARG A 71 -35.68 11.07 14.86
N LEU A 72 -34.93 9.97 14.88
CA LEU A 72 -33.58 9.89 14.34
C LEU A 72 -33.57 8.93 13.14
N HIS A 73 -32.83 9.31 12.11
CA HIS A 73 -32.64 8.52 10.91
C HIS A 73 -31.16 8.26 10.72
N LEU A 74 -30.81 7.09 10.22
CA LEU A 74 -29.46 6.79 9.76
C LEU A 74 -29.51 6.43 8.28
N VAL A 75 -28.84 7.21 7.46
CA VAL A 75 -28.60 6.90 6.06
C VAL A 75 -27.19 6.34 5.91
N GLN A 76 -27.10 5.11 5.43
CA GLN A 76 -25.83 4.49 5.03
C GLN A 76 -25.77 4.42 3.51
N ALA A 77 -25.16 5.45 2.92
CA ALA A 77 -24.97 5.58 1.48
C ALA A 77 -23.64 4.93 1.06
N GLY A 78 -23.73 3.77 0.43
CA GLY A 78 -22.55 2.94 0.19
C GLY A 78 -22.84 1.72 -0.64
N TRP A 79 -21.91 0.77 -0.67
CA TRP A 79 -22.14 -0.51 -1.33
C TRP A 79 -21.54 -1.66 -0.51
N PHE A 80 -22.18 -2.82 -0.60
CA PHE A 80 -21.73 -4.06 0.03
C PHE A 80 -20.94 -4.90 -0.98
N ALA A 81 -19.85 -5.52 -0.54
CA ALA A 81 -19.06 -6.37 -1.44
C ALA A 81 -19.77 -7.68 -1.80
N ASN A 82 -20.68 -8.16 -0.95
CA ASN A 82 -21.47 -9.37 -1.18
C ASN A 82 -22.75 -9.36 -0.32
N THR A 83 -23.63 -10.33 -0.59
CA THR A 83 -24.91 -10.48 0.10
C THR A 83 -24.78 -10.88 1.57
N PHE A 84 -23.68 -11.52 1.96
CA PHE A 84 -23.41 -11.85 3.37
C PHE A 84 -23.21 -10.59 4.20
N ILE A 85 -22.36 -9.67 3.73
CA ILE A 85 -22.10 -8.39 4.40
C ILE A 85 -23.39 -7.56 4.45
N GLU A 86 -24.15 -7.50 3.35
CA GLU A 86 -25.44 -6.80 3.34
C GLU A 86 -26.39 -7.33 4.41
N LYS A 87 -26.58 -8.65 4.48
CA LYS A 87 -27.43 -9.27 5.50
C LYS A 87 -26.94 -8.98 6.91
N ALA A 88 -25.63 -9.00 7.14
CA ALA A 88 -25.04 -8.70 8.45
C ALA A 88 -25.31 -7.24 8.88
N PHE A 89 -25.15 -6.26 7.99
CA PHE A 89 -25.45 -4.86 8.29
C PHE A 89 -26.93 -4.65 8.60
N ARG A 90 -27.83 -5.21 7.78
CA ARG A 90 -29.28 -5.09 7.96
C ARG A 90 -29.78 -5.76 9.24
N ALA A 91 -29.31 -6.98 9.51
CA ALA A 91 -29.65 -7.70 10.75
C ALA A 91 -29.13 -6.95 11.99
N SER A 92 -27.89 -6.46 11.93
CA SER A 92 -27.31 -5.69 13.04
C SER A 92 -28.05 -4.38 13.29
N ALA A 93 -28.47 -3.65 12.24
CA ALA A 93 -29.27 -2.45 12.39
C ALA A 93 -30.61 -2.74 13.07
N SER A 94 -31.33 -3.79 12.62
CA SER A 94 -32.60 -4.21 13.22
C SER A 94 -32.47 -4.64 14.67
N ASN A 95 -31.34 -5.26 15.04
CA ASN A 95 -31.13 -5.82 16.38
C ASN A 95 -30.56 -4.78 17.37
N LEU A 96 -29.66 -3.92 16.91
CA LEU A 96 -28.88 -3.02 17.78
C LEU A 96 -29.46 -1.62 17.87
N CYS A 97 -30.22 -1.17 16.85
CA CYS A 97 -30.84 0.15 16.87
C CYS A 97 -32.29 0.16 16.34
N PRO A 98 -33.20 -0.64 16.92
CA PRO A 98 -34.59 -0.75 16.47
C PRO A 98 -35.38 0.56 16.57
N SER A 99 -34.94 1.54 17.35
CA SER A 99 -35.58 2.86 17.47
C SER A 99 -35.21 3.81 16.33
N ILE A 100 -34.28 3.42 15.45
CA ILE A 100 -33.75 4.25 14.36
C ILE A 100 -34.31 3.80 13.02
N ASN A 101 -34.76 4.76 12.20
CA ASN A 101 -35.07 4.46 10.80
C ASN A 101 -33.75 4.39 10.00
N VAL A 102 -33.25 3.17 9.79
CA VAL A 102 -32.01 2.91 9.04
C VAL A 102 -32.31 2.66 7.55
N VAL A 103 -31.78 3.53 6.69
CA VAL A 103 -31.92 3.46 5.24
C VAL A 103 -30.57 3.17 4.58
N PHE A 104 -30.52 2.11 3.77
CA PHE A 104 -29.35 1.76 2.97
C PHE A 104 -29.57 2.22 1.53
N LEU A 105 -28.68 3.07 1.01
CA LEU A 105 -28.71 3.55 -0.37
C LEU A 105 -27.43 3.11 -1.10
N ASP A 106 -27.53 2.79 -2.39
CA ASP A 106 -26.34 2.47 -3.20
C ASP A 106 -25.58 3.75 -3.56
N GLY A 107 -24.49 4.01 -2.83
CA GLY A 107 -23.63 5.18 -3.00
C GLY A 107 -22.86 5.20 -4.33
N ARG A 108 -22.95 4.16 -5.16
CA ARG A 108 -22.40 4.16 -6.53
C ARG A 108 -23.34 4.85 -7.52
N GLN A 109 -24.61 5.01 -7.16
CA GLN A 109 -25.56 5.73 -8.00
C GLN A 109 -25.20 7.23 -8.02
N PRO A 110 -25.05 7.85 -9.20
CA PRO A 110 -24.62 9.24 -9.30
C PRO A 110 -25.51 10.24 -8.54
N GLU A 111 -26.83 10.04 -8.55
CA GLU A 111 -27.80 10.87 -7.84
C GLU A 111 -27.58 10.80 -6.32
N VAL A 112 -27.54 9.58 -5.75
CA VAL A 112 -27.25 9.35 -4.34
C VAL A 112 -25.91 9.99 -3.95
N ARG A 113 -24.84 9.68 -4.70
CA ARG A 113 -23.49 10.16 -4.41
C ARG A 113 -23.37 11.68 -4.39
N ARG A 114 -24.13 12.37 -5.25
CA ARG A 114 -24.08 13.83 -5.37
C ARG A 114 -24.98 14.51 -4.36
N GLU A 115 -26.17 14.00 -4.10
CA GLU A 115 -27.22 14.82 -3.48
C GLU A 115 -27.55 14.43 -2.05
N ILE A 116 -27.22 13.20 -1.61
CA ILE A 116 -27.65 12.70 -0.29
C ILE A 116 -27.12 13.54 0.88
N TRP A 117 -26.00 14.23 0.68
CA TRP A 117 -25.40 15.15 1.64
C TRP A 117 -26.38 16.25 2.07
N ALA A 118 -27.19 16.76 1.14
CA ALA A 118 -28.18 17.81 1.41
C ALA A 118 -29.28 17.38 2.40
N ALA A 119 -29.58 16.09 2.45
CA ALA A 119 -30.62 15.53 3.31
C ALA A 119 -30.18 15.41 4.78
N ALA A 120 -28.88 15.27 4.98
CA ALA A 120 -28.26 15.00 6.27
C ALA A 120 -28.22 16.22 7.18
N ASP A 121 -28.05 15.95 8.46
CA ASP A 121 -27.89 16.93 9.54
C ASP A 121 -26.56 16.78 10.26
N VAL A 122 -26.02 15.56 10.25
CA VAL A 122 -24.75 15.18 10.87
C VAL A 122 -24.11 14.13 9.97
N PHE A 123 -22.84 14.28 9.65
CA PHE A 123 -22.05 13.20 9.05
C PHE A 123 -21.37 12.39 10.15
N VAL A 124 -21.35 11.07 10.01
CA VAL A 124 -20.71 10.17 10.97
C VAL A 124 -19.87 9.10 10.29
N SER A 125 -18.64 8.91 10.77
CA SER A 125 -17.75 7.83 10.34
C SER A 125 -16.87 7.33 11.50
N LEU A 126 -17.31 6.26 12.14
CA LEU A 126 -16.62 5.65 13.28
C LEU A 126 -15.71 4.50 12.81
N VAL A 127 -14.60 4.87 12.17
CA VAL A 127 -13.62 3.91 11.68
C VAL A 127 -12.80 3.33 12.84
N ASP A 128 -12.58 2.02 12.77
CA ASP A 128 -11.78 1.20 13.68
C ASP A 128 -10.67 0.43 12.94
N ASN A 129 -10.43 0.77 11.67
CA ASN A 129 -9.60 -0.02 10.76
C ASN A 129 -8.30 0.69 10.37
N ILE A 130 -7.19 -0.04 10.47
CA ILE A 130 -5.83 0.44 10.11
C ILE A 130 -5.66 0.84 8.64
N GLN A 131 -6.57 0.41 7.75
CA GLN A 131 -6.54 0.77 6.33
C GLN A 131 -6.97 2.22 6.06
N GLU A 132 -7.72 2.85 6.96
CA GLU A 132 -8.14 4.23 6.76
C GLU A 132 -6.99 5.19 7.05
N SER A 133 -6.69 6.05 6.07
CA SER A 133 -5.43 6.81 6.04
C SER A 133 -5.61 8.30 5.84
N PHE A 134 -6.58 8.73 5.02
CA PHE A 134 -6.92 10.14 4.86
C PHE A 134 -8.37 10.37 5.26
N GLY A 135 -9.32 9.80 4.50
CA GLY A 135 -10.73 10.08 4.70
C GLY A 135 -11.23 11.26 3.89
N LEU A 136 -11.53 11.03 2.61
CA LEU A 136 -12.15 12.06 1.78
C LEU A 136 -13.56 12.41 2.28
N THR A 137 -14.34 11.42 2.76
CA THR A 137 -15.75 11.62 3.10
C THR A 137 -16.00 12.59 4.27
N PRO A 138 -15.16 12.68 5.32
CA PRO A 138 -15.19 13.81 6.26
C PRO A 138 -15.00 15.18 5.60
N VAL A 139 -14.06 15.32 4.66
CA VAL A 139 -13.82 16.58 3.94
C VAL A 139 -15.01 16.93 3.05
N GLU A 140 -15.58 15.94 2.35
CA GLU A 140 -16.79 16.09 1.55
C GLU A 140 -17.99 16.52 2.41
N ALA A 141 -18.16 15.94 3.60
CA ALA A 141 -19.17 16.35 4.55
C ALA A 141 -18.96 17.78 5.08
N MET A 142 -17.72 18.16 5.36
CA MET A 142 -17.35 19.53 5.71
C MET A 142 -17.69 20.50 4.58
N ALA A 143 -17.38 20.16 3.32
CA ALA A 143 -17.75 20.96 2.16
C ALA A 143 -19.28 21.09 2.00
N ALA A 144 -20.03 20.02 2.29
CA ALA A 144 -21.50 20.05 2.36
C ALA A 144 -22.05 20.87 3.55
N GLY A 145 -21.18 21.39 4.43
CA GLY A 145 -21.57 22.18 5.59
C GLY A 145 -22.18 21.35 6.71
N LEU A 146 -21.82 20.07 6.82
CA LEU A 146 -22.29 19.19 7.89
C LEU A 146 -21.28 19.18 9.04
N PRO A 147 -21.75 19.20 10.31
CA PRO A 147 -20.90 18.81 11.42
C PRO A 147 -20.50 17.34 11.26
N VAL A 148 -19.22 17.04 11.52
CA VAL A 148 -18.67 15.69 11.38
C VAL A 148 -18.47 15.02 12.74
N VAL A 149 -18.85 13.75 12.88
CA VAL A 149 -18.55 12.92 14.05
C VAL A 149 -17.71 11.74 13.60
N VAL A 150 -16.43 11.75 13.95
CA VAL A 150 -15.45 10.79 13.43
C VAL A 150 -14.68 10.13 14.56
N SER A 151 -14.13 8.93 14.35
CA SER A 151 -13.16 8.37 15.29
C SER A 151 -11.93 9.27 15.42
N ASP A 152 -11.34 9.37 16.61
CA ASP A 152 -10.02 9.98 16.85
C ASP A 152 -8.88 9.06 16.38
N TRP A 153 -8.98 8.64 15.13
CA TRP A 153 -8.10 7.71 14.44
C TRP A 153 -7.20 8.48 13.47
N ASN A 154 -5.98 7.97 13.21
CA ASN A 154 -5.09 8.59 12.23
C ASN A 154 -5.75 8.66 10.85
N GLY A 155 -5.49 9.73 10.11
CA GLY A 155 -6.24 10.13 8.91
C GLY A 155 -7.33 11.15 9.24
N TYR A 156 -8.34 10.76 10.03
CA TYR A 156 -9.42 11.68 10.42
C TYR A 156 -8.95 12.75 11.41
N ARG A 157 -8.03 12.39 12.32
CA ARG A 157 -7.44 13.30 13.31
C ARG A 157 -6.81 14.56 12.71
N ASP A 158 -6.20 14.43 11.53
CA ASP A 158 -5.54 15.55 10.84
C ASP A 158 -6.51 16.41 10.04
N ILE A 159 -7.75 15.94 9.84
CA ILE A 159 -8.79 16.62 9.08
C ILE A 159 -9.72 17.39 10.01
N VAL A 160 -10.20 16.72 11.06
CA VAL A 160 -11.26 17.21 11.95
C VAL A 160 -10.67 17.76 13.24
N ARG A 161 -11.02 19.01 13.56
CA ARG A 161 -10.65 19.68 14.80
C ARG A 161 -11.80 19.56 15.79
N ASP A 162 -11.52 18.83 16.86
CA ASP A 162 -12.51 18.55 17.91
C ASP A 162 -13.11 19.83 18.49
N GLY A 163 -14.45 19.89 18.53
CA GLY A 163 -15.24 21.03 19.00
C GLY A 163 -15.31 22.25 18.06
N LEU A 164 -14.60 22.25 16.92
CA LEU A 164 -14.57 23.39 15.98
C LEU A 164 -15.37 23.11 14.71
N ASP A 165 -15.10 22.01 14.03
CA ASP A 165 -15.82 21.57 12.83
C ASP A 165 -16.57 20.24 13.02
N GLY A 166 -16.32 19.57 14.15
CA GLY A 166 -16.94 18.30 14.49
C GLY A 166 -16.51 17.77 15.85
N PHE A 167 -16.79 16.49 16.11
CA PHE A 167 -16.34 15.77 17.29
C PHE A 167 -15.47 14.58 16.90
N ARG A 168 -14.33 14.43 17.57
CA ARG A 168 -13.47 13.25 17.49
C ARG A 168 -13.78 12.31 18.65
N ILE A 169 -14.21 11.09 18.33
CA ILE A 169 -14.61 10.08 19.30
C ILE A 169 -13.37 9.29 19.72
N PRO A 170 -12.98 9.29 21.00
CA PRO A 170 -11.79 8.58 21.48
C PRO A 170 -11.78 7.11 21.05
N THR A 171 -10.58 6.62 20.69
CA THR A 171 -10.35 5.22 20.34
C THR A 171 -9.30 4.59 21.24
N LEU A 172 -9.45 3.29 21.52
CA LEU A 172 -8.48 2.49 22.27
C LEU A 172 -8.04 1.30 21.41
N MET A 173 -6.75 1.01 21.33
CA MET A 173 -6.21 -0.14 20.60
C MET A 173 -5.39 -1.02 21.54
N ALA A 174 -5.42 -2.34 21.32
CA ALA A 174 -4.53 -3.27 22.02
C ALA A 174 -3.05 -2.90 21.77
N PRO A 175 -2.16 -3.06 22.78
CA PRO A 175 -0.78 -2.58 22.69
C PRO A 175 0.12 -3.44 21.78
N GLU A 176 -0.29 -4.67 21.47
CA GLU A 176 0.47 -5.60 20.63
C GLU A 176 -0.44 -6.43 19.71
N GLY A 177 0.17 -6.96 18.64
CA GLY A 177 -0.48 -7.83 17.65
C GLY A 177 0.56 -8.55 16.80
N ALA A 178 1.65 -9.00 17.43
CA ALA A 178 2.79 -9.64 16.76
C ALA A 178 2.37 -10.90 16.01
N ASP A 179 1.46 -11.68 16.60
CA ASP A 179 0.85 -12.85 15.98
C ASP A 179 0.13 -12.49 14.67
N LEU A 180 -0.65 -11.41 14.65
CA LEU A 180 -1.31 -10.94 13.43
C LEU A 180 -0.30 -10.53 12.35
N ALA A 181 0.77 -9.83 12.75
CA ALA A 181 1.83 -9.40 11.84
C ALA A 181 2.64 -10.58 11.27
N GLU A 182 2.98 -11.56 12.11
CA GLU A 182 3.70 -12.79 11.72
C GLU A 182 2.87 -13.63 10.75
N ARG A 183 1.56 -13.79 11.02
CA ARG A 183 0.65 -14.50 10.10
C ARG A 183 0.55 -13.83 8.74
N TYR A 184 0.47 -12.50 8.71
CA TYR A 184 0.48 -11.74 7.46
C TYR A 184 1.81 -11.87 6.73
N ALA A 185 2.94 -11.73 7.42
CA ALA A 185 4.29 -11.86 6.85
C ALA A 185 4.57 -13.27 6.31
N ALA A 186 4.06 -14.31 6.96
CA ALA A 186 4.15 -15.70 6.52
C ALA A 186 3.17 -16.03 5.36
N GLY A 187 2.33 -15.09 4.93
CA GLY A 187 1.34 -15.30 3.87
C GLY A 187 0.17 -16.22 4.27
N LEU A 188 -0.03 -16.46 5.57
CA LEU A 188 -1.15 -17.25 6.08
C LEU A 188 -2.47 -16.47 5.98
N ASP A 189 -2.38 -15.15 6.15
CA ASP A 189 -3.49 -14.22 5.98
C ASP A 189 -3.18 -13.24 4.86
N ASN A 190 -4.20 -12.87 4.09
CA ASN A 190 -4.10 -11.75 3.15
C ASN A 190 -4.32 -10.42 3.88
N TYR A 191 -4.08 -9.30 3.19
CA TYR A 191 -4.16 -7.96 3.78
C TYR A 191 -5.56 -7.62 4.33
N ASP A 192 -6.63 -8.11 3.68
CA ASP A 192 -8.02 -7.87 4.10
C ASP A 192 -8.32 -8.58 5.42
N VAL A 193 -7.89 -9.84 5.55
CA VAL A 193 -7.99 -10.62 6.80
C VAL A 193 -7.17 -9.96 7.91
N TYR A 194 -5.93 -9.57 7.62
CA TYR A 194 -5.06 -8.88 8.59
C TYR A 194 -5.70 -7.60 9.15
N CYS A 195 -6.23 -6.73 8.27
CA CYS A 195 -6.92 -5.51 8.68
C CYS A 195 -8.18 -5.81 9.49
N GLY A 196 -8.97 -6.80 9.07
CA GLY A 196 -10.20 -7.20 9.76
C GLY A 196 -9.97 -7.80 11.14
N LEU A 197 -8.91 -8.58 11.32
CA LEU A 197 -8.50 -9.10 12.62
C LEU A 197 -7.98 -7.98 13.51
N ALA A 198 -7.12 -7.10 12.99
CA ALA A 198 -6.60 -5.96 13.74
C ALA A 198 -7.72 -5.03 14.23
N SER A 199 -8.75 -4.80 13.41
CA SER A 199 -9.87 -3.92 13.80
C SER A 199 -10.71 -4.49 14.96
N GLN A 200 -10.71 -5.80 15.20
CA GLN A 200 -11.39 -6.38 16.37
C GLN A 200 -10.77 -5.93 17.71
N PHE A 201 -9.54 -5.46 17.67
CA PHE A 201 -8.79 -5.00 18.85
C PHE A 201 -8.67 -3.47 18.92
N VAL A 202 -9.55 -2.77 18.20
CA VAL A 202 -9.71 -1.32 18.23
C VAL A 202 -11.14 -1.01 18.69
N ALA A 203 -11.27 -0.29 19.79
CA ALA A 203 -12.55 0.16 20.34
C ALA A 203 -12.76 1.65 20.08
N VAL A 204 -14.01 2.03 19.78
CA VAL A 204 -14.48 3.42 19.72
C VAL A 204 -15.32 3.69 20.97
N ASP A 205 -15.11 4.82 21.66
CA ASP A 205 -15.85 5.16 22.88
C ASP A 205 -17.32 5.51 22.58
N ILE A 206 -18.20 4.53 22.80
CA ILE A 206 -19.64 4.65 22.55
C ILE A 206 -20.28 5.72 23.45
N ASN A 207 -19.85 5.88 24.71
CA ASN A 207 -20.47 6.85 25.62
C ASN A 207 -20.11 8.29 25.21
N TYR A 208 -18.88 8.51 24.76
CA TYR A 208 -18.47 9.79 24.20
C TYR A 208 -19.24 10.08 22.90
N CYS A 209 -19.44 9.06 22.05
CA CYS A 209 -20.26 9.16 20.84
C CYS A 209 -21.72 9.56 21.13
N VAL A 210 -22.36 8.91 22.11
CA VAL A 210 -23.71 9.27 22.59
C VAL A 210 -23.76 10.72 23.06
N THR A 211 -22.74 11.17 23.79
CA THR A 211 -22.67 12.56 24.29
C THR A 211 -22.59 13.55 23.13
N ALA A 212 -21.73 13.28 22.14
CA ALA A 212 -21.62 14.10 20.93
C ALA A 212 -22.95 14.14 20.15
N PHE A 213 -23.60 13.00 19.96
CA PHE A 213 -24.90 12.93 19.30
C PHE A 213 -25.96 13.74 20.07
N LEU A 214 -26.04 13.57 21.39
CA LEU A 214 -26.98 14.34 22.23
C LEU A 214 -26.77 15.85 22.08
N HIS A 215 -25.54 16.35 22.05
CA HIS A 215 -25.28 17.77 21.79
C HIS A 215 -25.83 18.21 20.42
N LEU A 216 -25.54 17.45 19.37
CA LEU A 216 -25.93 17.82 18.00
C LEU A 216 -27.45 17.75 17.78
N ILE A 217 -28.13 16.73 18.30
CA ILE A 217 -29.58 16.62 18.12
C ILE A 217 -30.36 17.65 18.95
N ASN A 218 -29.77 18.13 20.06
CA ASN A 218 -30.38 19.13 20.92
C ASN A 218 -30.20 20.56 20.44
N ASP A 219 -29.14 20.84 19.68
CA ASP A 219 -28.74 22.19 19.33
C ASP A 219 -28.55 22.35 17.81
N PRO A 220 -29.60 22.78 17.08
CA PRO A 220 -29.49 23.10 15.66
C PRO A 220 -28.50 24.23 15.37
N ALA A 221 -28.31 25.19 16.30
CA ALA A 221 -27.37 26.29 16.13
C ALA A 221 -25.92 25.79 16.23
N LEU A 222 -25.65 24.83 17.13
CA LEU A 222 -24.37 24.12 17.19
C LEU A 222 -24.07 23.40 15.88
N ARG A 223 -25.05 22.65 15.33
CA ARG A 223 -24.88 21.95 14.04
C ARG A 223 -24.51 22.93 12.92
N ALA A 224 -25.24 24.04 12.81
CA ALA A 224 -24.97 25.06 11.80
C ALA A 224 -23.58 25.70 11.97
N ARG A 225 -23.18 26.04 13.21
CA ARG A 225 -21.88 26.62 13.52
C ARG A 225 -20.73 25.67 13.14
N LEU A 226 -20.77 24.43 13.60
CA LEU A 226 -19.73 23.43 13.31
C LEU A 226 -19.64 23.15 11.81
N GLY A 227 -20.79 23.01 11.13
CA GLY A 227 -20.83 22.81 9.68
C GLY A 227 -20.25 23.99 8.89
N GLU A 228 -20.51 25.24 9.32
CA GLU A 228 -19.92 26.44 8.71
C GLU A 228 -18.40 26.49 8.87
N GLU A 229 -17.91 26.21 10.08
CA GLU A 229 -16.46 26.13 10.35
C GLU A 229 -15.80 25.01 9.53
N GLY A 230 -16.46 23.86 9.43
CA GLY A 230 -16.04 22.75 8.59
C GLY A 230 -15.91 23.16 7.13
N ARG A 231 -16.94 23.81 6.57
CA ARG A 231 -16.95 24.26 5.18
C ARG A 231 -15.85 25.26 4.89
N ARG A 232 -15.65 26.25 5.78
CA ARG A 232 -14.58 27.23 5.64
C ARG A 232 -13.21 26.55 5.56
N ARG A 233 -12.98 25.55 6.41
CA ARG A 233 -11.74 24.76 6.38
C ARG A 233 -11.62 23.90 5.13
N ALA A 234 -12.69 23.23 4.70
CA ALA A 234 -12.76 22.46 3.46
C ALA A 234 -12.29 23.31 2.26
N VAL A 235 -12.89 24.48 2.08
CA VAL A 235 -12.56 25.42 1.00
C VAL A 235 -11.12 25.92 1.10
N ALA A 236 -10.66 26.29 2.30
CA ALA A 236 -9.35 26.89 2.49
C ALA A 236 -8.18 25.90 2.36
N GLU A 237 -8.35 24.65 2.80
CA GLU A 237 -7.23 23.71 2.96
C GLU A 237 -7.31 22.47 2.07
N TYR A 238 -8.50 22.11 1.58
CA TYR A 238 -8.73 20.85 0.86
C TYR A 238 -9.40 21.03 -0.50
N ASP A 239 -9.73 22.26 -0.92
CA ASP A 239 -10.20 22.48 -2.28
C ASP A 239 -9.05 22.38 -3.30
N TRP A 240 -9.31 21.82 -4.48
CA TRP A 240 -8.30 21.75 -5.54
C TRP A 240 -7.67 23.10 -5.89
N GLN A 241 -8.42 24.21 -5.77
CA GLN A 241 -7.89 25.55 -5.97
C GLN A 241 -6.82 25.94 -4.93
N ALA A 242 -6.89 25.40 -3.71
CA ALA A 242 -5.87 25.59 -2.68
C ALA A 242 -4.72 24.57 -2.78
N ILE A 243 -5.01 23.35 -3.25
CA ILE A 243 -4.04 22.25 -3.32
C ILE A 243 -3.11 22.34 -4.53
N ILE A 244 -3.63 22.62 -5.71
CA ILE A 244 -2.84 22.63 -6.95
C ILE A 244 -1.67 23.63 -6.90
N PRO A 245 -1.83 24.87 -6.39
CA PRO A 245 -0.71 25.79 -6.23
C PRO A 245 0.42 25.23 -5.36
N ARG A 246 0.10 24.48 -4.29
CA ARG A 246 1.12 23.86 -3.43
C ARG A 246 1.95 22.81 -4.16
N TYR A 247 1.33 22.05 -5.06
CA TYR A 247 2.08 21.13 -5.94
C TYR A 247 2.97 21.89 -6.92
N GLN A 248 2.46 22.97 -7.52
CA GLN A 248 3.23 23.81 -8.45
C GLN A 248 4.44 24.44 -7.76
N ASP A 249 4.26 24.96 -6.54
CA ASP A 249 5.34 25.51 -5.71
C ASP A 249 6.38 24.45 -5.39
N LEU A 250 5.96 23.25 -4.98
CA LEU A 250 6.87 22.15 -4.71
C LEU A 250 7.67 21.77 -5.96
N TRP A 251 7.03 21.70 -7.13
CA TRP A 251 7.74 21.43 -8.37
C TRP A 251 8.75 22.52 -8.73
N ALA A 252 8.40 23.80 -8.56
CA ALA A 252 9.30 24.90 -8.79
C ALA A 252 10.53 24.82 -7.87
N ILE A 253 10.31 24.59 -6.58
CA ILE A 253 11.37 24.40 -5.59
C ILE A 253 12.29 23.23 -5.97
N LEU A 254 11.72 22.07 -6.30
CA LEU A 254 12.50 20.89 -6.66
C LEU A 254 13.26 21.08 -7.98
N ALA A 255 12.71 21.86 -8.92
CA ALA A 255 13.39 22.22 -10.15
C ALA A 255 14.59 23.14 -9.89
N GLU A 256 14.44 24.15 -9.03
CA GLU A 256 15.54 25.02 -8.62
C GLU A 256 16.65 24.25 -7.89
N GLU A 257 16.28 23.38 -6.95
CA GLU A 257 17.25 22.52 -6.25
C GLU A 257 18.01 21.63 -7.22
N ARG A 258 17.32 21.01 -8.18
CA ARG A 258 17.95 20.19 -9.21
C ARG A 258 18.90 20.99 -10.09
N ALA A 259 18.53 22.22 -10.47
CA ALA A 259 19.36 23.08 -11.30
C ALA A 259 20.66 23.53 -10.59
N ARG A 260 20.65 23.63 -9.25
CA ARG A 260 21.82 24.01 -8.43
C ARG A 260 22.62 22.81 -7.93
N ALA A 261 22.01 21.64 -7.85
CA ALA A 261 22.69 20.43 -7.44
C ALA A 261 23.77 20.06 -8.46
N ALA A 262 24.99 19.79 -7.99
CA ALA A 262 26.01 19.21 -8.85
C ALA A 262 25.51 17.84 -9.34
N GLU A 263 25.39 17.67 -10.65
CA GLU A 263 24.99 16.42 -11.32
C GLU A 263 26.10 15.34 -11.24
N SER A 264 27.08 15.52 -10.35
CA SER A 264 28.17 14.59 -10.13
C SER A 264 28.02 13.93 -8.76
N ALA A 265 27.43 12.74 -8.73
CA ALA A 265 27.99 11.73 -7.85
C ALA A 265 29.39 11.40 -8.40
N PRO A 266 30.43 11.25 -7.57
CA PRO A 266 31.71 10.75 -8.07
C PRO A 266 31.45 9.48 -8.87
N PRO A 267 31.98 9.36 -10.11
CA PRO A 267 31.76 8.17 -10.91
C PRO A 267 32.18 6.97 -10.07
N VAL A 268 31.22 6.09 -9.76
CA VAL A 268 31.55 4.78 -9.21
C VAL A 268 32.43 4.13 -10.28
N PRO A 269 33.68 3.71 -9.98
CA PRO A 269 34.64 3.25 -11.00
C PRO A 269 34.18 2.03 -11.83
N ALA A 270 32.96 1.53 -11.59
CA ALA A 270 32.31 0.44 -12.30
C ALA A 270 30.79 0.69 -12.46
N ALA A 271 30.37 1.92 -12.80
CA ALA A 271 28.95 2.17 -13.05
C ALA A 271 28.42 1.23 -14.16
N PRO A 272 27.29 0.54 -13.95
CA PRO A 272 26.72 -0.34 -14.97
C PRO A 272 26.48 0.44 -16.26
N ARG A 273 26.80 -0.16 -17.41
CA ARG A 273 26.55 0.44 -18.73
C ARG A 273 25.09 0.89 -18.92
N VAL A 274 24.15 0.28 -18.20
CA VAL A 274 22.74 0.64 -18.16
C VAL A 274 22.29 0.79 -16.69
N PRO A 275 22.14 2.02 -16.16
CA PRO A 275 21.79 2.25 -14.75
C PRO A 275 20.45 1.63 -14.31
N ALA A 276 19.47 1.56 -15.22
CA ALA A 276 18.17 0.92 -14.97
C ALA A 276 18.19 -0.62 -15.06
N ARG A 277 19.29 -1.21 -15.53
CA ARG A 277 19.48 -2.66 -15.68
C ARG A 277 20.92 -3.02 -15.33
N PRO A 278 21.27 -3.02 -14.03
CA PRO A 278 22.62 -3.30 -13.61
C PRO A 278 23.03 -4.73 -13.97
N ASP A 279 24.33 -4.98 -14.12
CA ASP A 279 24.86 -6.32 -14.37
C ASP A 279 24.46 -7.26 -13.21
N PRO A 280 23.82 -8.40 -13.46
CA PRO A 280 23.41 -9.32 -12.41
C PRO A 280 24.59 -9.82 -11.57
N TYR A 281 25.79 -9.92 -12.13
CA TYR A 281 26.99 -10.32 -11.37
C TYR A 281 27.49 -9.22 -10.44
N MET A 282 27.07 -7.96 -10.65
CA MET A 282 27.29 -6.86 -9.70
C MET A 282 26.18 -6.80 -8.65
N ILE A 283 24.91 -6.94 -9.05
CA ILE A 283 23.76 -6.87 -8.12
C ILE A 283 23.81 -8.01 -7.11
N TYR A 284 24.12 -9.22 -7.58
CA TYR A 284 24.14 -10.43 -6.77
C TYR A 284 25.57 -10.87 -6.43
N HIS A 285 26.49 -9.89 -6.34
CA HIS A 285 27.90 -10.15 -6.08
C HIS A 285 28.12 -10.97 -4.79
N ASP A 286 27.32 -10.74 -3.75
CA ASP A 286 27.53 -11.38 -2.44
C ASP A 286 26.72 -12.67 -2.23
N TYR A 287 25.97 -13.12 -3.24
CA TYR A 287 25.17 -14.35 -3.15
C TYR A 287 25.99 -15.64 -3.15
N PRO A 288 26.99 -15.84 -4.03
CA PRO A 288 27.79 -17.06 -4.02
C PRO A 288 28.79 -17.05 -2.85
N THR A 289 29.00 -18.22 -2.25
CA THR A 289 30.03 -18.42 -1.20
C THR A 289 31.42 -17.99 -1.65
N GLU A 290 31.75 -18.24 -2.92
CA GLU A 290 33.04 -17.90 -3.52
C GLU A 290 32.86 -17.54 -5.00
N LYS A 291 33.76 -16.70 -5.53
CA LYS A 291 33.82 -16.35 -6.95
C LYS A 291 35.05 -16.96 -7.59
N VAL A 292 34.87 -17.55 -8.77
CA VAL A 292 35.99 -18.02 -9.58
C VAL A 292 36.94 -16.86 -9.90
N GLY A 293 38.20 -16.99 -9.50
CA GLY A 293 39.29 -16.07 -9.78
C GLY A 293 40.37 -16.72 -10.61
N LEU A 294 41.32 -15.92 -11.13
CA LEU A 294 42.40 -16.44 -11.98
C LEU A 294 43.35 -17.41 -11.25
N GLY A 295 43.47 -17.29 -9.92
CA GLY A 295 44.29 -18.20 -9.11
C GLY A 295 43.64 -19.55 -8.81
N HIS A 296 42.34 -19.72 -9.10
CA HIS A 296 41.68 -21.01 -8.91
C HIS A 296 42.27 -22.06 -9.86
N ARG A 297 42.14 -23.33 -9.48
CA ARG A 297 42.70 -24.46 -10.22
C ARG A 297 41.58 -25.33 -10.77
N ILE A 298 41.78 -25.91 -11.94
CA ILE A 298 40.80 -26.72 -12.66
C ILE A 298 41.35 -28.15 -12.74
N VAL A 299 40.56 -29.11 -12.30
CA VAL A 299 40.87 -30.54 -12.40
C VAL A 299 39.85 -31.21 -13.31
N PRO A 300 40.26 -32.01 -14.30
CA PRO A 300 39.31 -32.80 -15.09
C PRO A 300 38.58 -33.82 -14.20
N THR A 301 37.28 -34.02 -14.42
CA THR A 301 36.59 -35.18 -13.85
C THR A 301 36.68 -36.36 -14.81
N ARG A 302 36.34 -37.56 -14.32
CA ARG A 302 36.17 -38.75 -15.18
C ARG A 302 35.09 -38.59 -16.26
N SER A 303 34.24 -37.57 -16.15
CA SER A 303 33.18 -37.29 -17.11
C SER A 303 33.63 -36.31 -18.22
N LEU A 304 34.82 -35.72 -18.10
CA LEU A 304 35.34 -34.78 -19.08
C LEU A 304 35.68 -35.50 -20.39
N SER A 305 34.89 -35.22 -21.42
CA SER A 305 35.23 -35.56 -22.81
C SER A 305 34.48 -34.62 -23.75
N MET A 306 34.97 -34.47 -24.97
CA MET A 306 34.25 -33.70 -25.98
C MET A 306 32.90 -34.34 -26.36
N GLU A 307 32.76 -35.66 -26.21
CA GLU A 307 31.46 -36.32 -26.39
C GLU A 307 30.47 -35.90 -25.29
N SER A 308 30.89 -35.90 -24.03
CA SER A 308 30.08 -35.44 -22.89
C SER A 308 29.65 -33.98 -23.05
N VAL A 309 30.58 -33.11 -23.49
CA VAL A 309 30.31 -31.69 -23.77
C VAL A 309 29.25 -31.54 -24.86
N ARG A 310 29.42 -32.20 -26.02
CA ARG A 310 28.45 -32.15 -27.13
C ARG A 310 27.07 -32.67 -26.73
N ARG A 311 27.03 -33.73 -25.91
CA ARG A 311 25.79 -34.29 -25.37
C ARG A 311 25.06 -33.28 -24.48
N LEU A 312 25.79 -32.60 -23.59
CA LEU A 312 25.23 -31.55 -22.74
C LEU A 312 24.75 -30.36 -23.56
N LEU A 313 25.54 -29.87 -24.51
CA LEU A 313 25.17 -28.76 -25.40
C LEU A 313 23.91 -29.05 -26.23
N SER A 314 23.63 -30.33 -26.49
CA SER A 314 22.43 -30.78 -27.22
C SER A 314 21.24 -31.07 -26.31
N SER A 315 21.41 -31.03 -24.99
CA SER A 315 20.30 -31.26 -24.04
C SER A 315 19.42 -30.03 -23.90
N ASP A 316 18.10 -30.21 -23.73
CA ASP A 316 17.15 -29.10 -23.61
C ASP A 316 17.49 -28.14 -22.45
N MET A 317 18.06 -28.67 -21.36
CA MET A 317 18.49 -27.90 -20.19
C MET A 317 19.68 -26.96 -20.45
N VAL A 318 20.36 -27.07 -21.59
CA VAL A 318 21.55 -26.27 -21.94
C VAL A 318 21.40 -25.61 -23.31
N ALA A 319 20.73 -26.26 -24.26
CA ALA A 319 20.62 -25.81 -25.65
C ALA A 319 20.08 -24.38 -25.77
N TYR A 320 19.17 -23.96 -24.88
CA TYR A 320 18.63 -22.59 -24.84
C TYR A 320 19.72 -21.52 -24.59
N ALA A 321 20.81 -21.88 -23.91
CA ALA A 321 21.90 -20.98 -23.54
C ALA A 321 23.11 -21.07 -24.51
N ARG A 322 23.05 -21.91 -25.55
CA ARG A 322 24.18 -22.21 -26.44
C ARG A 322 24.85 -20.97 -27.02
N ARG A 323 24.08 -19.91 -27.33
CA ARG A 323 24.61 -18.64 -27.85
C ARG A 323 25.53 -17.89 -26.88
N PHE A 324 25.45 -18.18 -25.58
CA PHE A 324 26.23 -17.53 -24.52
C PHE A 324 27.42 -18.38 -24.04
N LEU A 325 27.54 -19.60 -24.54
CA LEU A 325 28.70 -20.47 -24.32
C LEU A 325 29.74 -20.27 -25.45
N PRO A 326 31.02 -20.59 -25.23
CA PRO A 326 32.07 -20.53 -26.23
C PRO A 326 31.78 -21.44 -27.43
N SER A 327 32.46 -21.14 -28.53
CA SER A 327 32.47 -21.98 -29.72
C SER A 327 32.93 -23.40 -29.39
N GLU A 328 32.48 -24.37 -30.20
CA GLU A 328 32.90 -25.76 -30.05
C GLU A 328 34.43 -25.91 -30.12
N SER A 329 35.09 -25.19 -31.03
CA SER A 329 36.55 -25.15 -31.11
C SER A 329 37.24 -24.58 -29.86
N ASP A 330 36.62 -23.61 -29.18
CA ASP A 330 37.16 -23.09 -27.91
C ASP A 330 37.02 -24.13 -26.80
N LEU A 331 35.88 -24.83 -26.75
CA LEU A 331 35.65 -25.91 -25.79
C LEU A 331 36.59 -27.09 -26.03
N GLU A 332 36.87 -27.46 -27.28
CA GLU A 332 37.89 -28.44 -27.65
C GLU A 332 39.26 -28.03 -27.12
N THR A 333 39.65 -26.78 -27.38
CA THR A 333 40.93 -26.21 -26.92
C THR A 333 41.03 -26.25 -25.38
N VAL A 334 39.96 -25.89 -24.67
CA VAL A 334 39.91 -25.95 -23.20
C VAL A 334 39.98 -27.39 -22.69
N VAL A 335 39.24 -28.31 -23.30
CA VAL A 335 39.24 -29.74 -22.91
C VAL A 335 40.60 -30.36 -23.15
N GLU A 336 41.21 -30.14 -24.31
CA GLU A 336 42.56 -30.60 -24.62
C GLU A 336 43.57 -30.08 -23.60
N HIS A 337 43.52 -28.78 -23.30
CA HIS A 337 44.46 -28.17 -22.36
C HIS A 337 44.27 -28.64 -20.91
N VAL A 338 43.02 -28.84 -20.47
CA VAL A 338 42.72 -29.39 -19.13
C VAL A 338 43.06 -30.88 -19.03
N LEU A 339 43.12 -31.61 -20.14
CA LEU A 339 43.49 -33.03 -20.20
C LEU A 339 44.99 -33.28 -20.48
N GLN A 340 45.79 -32.23 -20.69
CA GLN A 340 47.21 -32.38 -21.06
C GLN A 340 48.05 -33.07 -19.98
N ASP A 341 47.69 -32.94 -18.70
CA ASP A 341 48.31 -33.67 -17.60
C ASP A 341 47.23 -34.18 -16.62
N GLU A 342 46.97 -35.49 -16.62
CA GLU A 342 45.92 -36.10 -15.78
C GLU A 342 46.17 -35.94 -14.26
N ASN A 343 47.38 -35.57 -13.85
CA ASN A 343 47.77 -35.48 -12.44
C ASN A 343 48.00 -34.04 -11.94
N GLU A 344 47.91 -33.02 -12.79
CA GLU A 344 48.21 -31.64 -12.40
C GLU A 344 47.04 -30.68 -12.71
N ALA A 345 46.58 -29.97 -11.68
CA ALA A 345 45.47 -29.03 -11.86
C ALA A 345 45.94 -27.77 -12.60
N VAL A 346 45.22 -27.39 -13.66
CA VAL A 346 45.54 -26.24 -14.52
C VAL A 346 44.99 -24.95 -13.90
N SER A 347 45.74 -23.85 -13.94
CA SER A 347 45.24 -22.57 -13.46
C SER A 347 44.10 -22.02 -14.34
N VAL A 348 43.04 -21.49 -13.73
CA VAL A 348 42.00 -20.71 -14.43
C VAL A 348 42.63 -19.56 -15.23
N GLY A 349 43.68 -18.93 -14.68
CA GLY A 349 44.41 -17.87 -15.35
C GLY A 349 45.01 -18.28 -16.69
N ASP A 350 45.58 -19.49 -16.75
CA ASP A 350 46.22 -20.00 -17.97
C ASP A 350 45.20 -20.39 -19.03
N VAL A 351 44.10 -21.04 -18.63
CA VAL A 351 42.98 -21.36 -19.54
C VAL A 351 42.37 -20.07 -20.11
N VAL A 352 42.19 -19.05 -19.29
CA VAL A 352 41.57 -17.79 -19.72
C VAL A 352 42.49 -16.96 -20.63
N ARG A 353 43.82 -17.16 -20.58
CA ARG A 353 44.78 -16.53 -21.49
C ARG A 353 44.77 -17.12 -22.90
N MET A 354 44.18 -18.30 -23.10
CA MET A 354 44.04 -18.94 -24.42
C MET A 354 43.10 -18.19 -25.36
N VAL A 355 42.22 -17.33 -24.83
CA VAL A 355 41.27 -16.55 -25.62
C VAL A 355 41.55 -15.04 -25.53
N PRO A 356 41.17 -14.25 -26.57
CA PRO A 356 41.25 -12.80 -26.53
C PRO A 356 40.54 -12.18 -25.31
N VAL A 357 41.01 -11.01 -24.87
CA VAL A 357 40.55 -10.33 -23.64
C VAL A 357 39.03 -10.17 -23.61
N GLU A 358 38.41 -9.90 -24.75
CA GLU A 358 36.99 -9.66 -24.91
C GLU A 358 36.14 -10.91 -24.63
N ARG A 359 36.73 -12.11 -24.77
CA ARG A 359 36.06 -13.40 -24.60
C ARG A 359 36.30 -14.03 -23.22
N ARG A 360 37.24 -13.51 -22.42
CA ARG A 360 37.63 -14.04 -21.10
C ARG A 360 36.46 -14.16 -20.12
N GLY A 361 35.59 -13.16 -20.06
CA GLY A 361 34.41 -13.21 -19.19
C GLY A 361 33.41 -14.31 -19.59
N SER A 362 33.29 -14.59 -20.89
CA SER A 362 32.47 -15.72 -21.37
C SER A 362 33.10 -17.05 -21.01
N LEU A 363 34.43 -17.18 -21.15
CA LEU A 363 35.15 -18.39 -20.79
C LEU A 363 35.08 -18.66 -19.28
N LEU A 364 35.23 -17.66 -18.41
CA LEU A 364 35.06 -17.82 -16.95
C LEU A 364 33.68 -18.37 -16.58
N ARG A 365 32.60 -17.83 -17.16
CA ARG A 365 31.24 -18.37 -16.97
C ARG A 365 31.13 -19.82 -17.46
N THR A 366 31.88 -20.16 -18.51
CA THR A 366 31.90 -21.52 -19.08
C THR A 366 32.59 -22.50 -18.18
N LEU A 367 33.70 -22.11 -17.54
CA LEU A 367 34.37 -22.98 -16.58
C LEU A 367 33.45 -23.27 -15.38
N VAL A 368 32.71 -22.28 -14.90
CA VAL A 368 31.67 -22.47 -13.87
C VAL A 368 30.53 -23.36 -14.38
N TRP A 369 30.13 -23.23 -15.66
CA TRP A 369 29.16 -24.12 -16.28
C TRP A 369 29.69 -25.57 -16.39
N MET A 370 30.93 -25.77 -16.81
CA MET A 370 31.57 -27.09 -16.84
C MET A 370 31.67 -27.69 -15.44
N HIS A 371 31.95 -26.86 -14.43
CA HIS A 371 31.92 -27.27 -13.03
C HIS A 371 30.53 -27.69 -12.55
N LYS A 372 29.51 -26.88 -12.86
CA LYS A 372 28.09 -27.17 -12.57
C LYS A 372 27.64 -28.52 -13.12
N TYR A 373 28.11 -28.90 -14.31
CA TYR A 373 27.77 -30.18 -14.94
C TYR A 373 28.80 -31.29 -14.69
N ASN A 374 29.67 -31.11 -13.68
CA ASN A 374 30.66 -32.09 -13.24
C ASN A 374 31.60 -32.56 -14.36
N LEU A 375 31.93 -31.69 -15.32
CA LEU A 375 32.96 -31.93 -16.33
C LEU A 375 34.35 -31.57 -15.76
N VAL A 376 34.42 -30.54 -14.91
CA VAL A 376 35.66 -30.16 -14.21
C VAL A 376 35.35 -29.85 -12.74
N VAL A 377 36.36 -29.91 -11.89
CA VAL A 377 36.29 -29.37 -10.52
C VAL A 377 37.11 -28.10 -10.48
N ILE A 378 36.51 -27.00 -10.02
CA ILE A 378 37.23 -25.77 -9.71
C ILE A 378 37.60 -25.84 -8.23
N LEU A 379 38.89 -25.82 -7.95
CA LEU A 379 39.48 -25.80 -6.63
C LEU A 379 39.94 -24.37 -6.29
N PRO A 380 40.00 -24.02 -4.99
CA PRO A 380 40.62 -22.78 -4.55
C PRO A 380 42.09 -22.70 -5.00
N PRO A 381 42.71 -21.51 -4.99
CA PRO A 381 44.14 -21.36 -5.22
C PRO A 381 44.97 -22.26 -4.29
N SER A 382 46.13 -22.74 -4.74
CA SER A 382 47.06 -23.46 -3.88
C SER A 382 47.73 -22.49 -2.89
N ASP A 383 47.81 -22.87 -1.61
CA ASP A 383 48.53 -22.14 -0.54
C ASP A 383 50.07 -22.23 -0.70
N GLU A 384 50.60 -22.03 -1.90
CA GLU A 384 52.05 -21.99 -2.12
C GLU A 384 52.57 -20.54 -2.05
N MET A 385 52.97 -20.16 -0.84
CA MET A 385 53.94 -19.12 -0.42
C MET A 385 53.60 -17.63 -0.57
N GLU A 386 52.94 -17.06 0.45
CA GLU A 386 53.36 -15.76 1.01
C GLU A 386 54.50 -16.01 2.02
N ASP A 387 55.72 -16.27 1.53
CA ASP A 387 56.94 -16.15 2.34
C ASP A 387 58.13 -15.88 1.40
N SER A 388 58.30 -14.60 1.02
CA SER A 388 59.60 -13.97 0.69
C SER A 388 59.48 -12.45 0.59
#